data_AF-A0A4W5LPY7-F1
#
_entry.id   AF-A0A4W5LPY7-F1
#
_cell.length_a   1.000
_cell.length_b   1.000
_cell.length_c   1.000
_cell.angle_alpha   90.00
_cell.angle_beta   90.00
_cell.angle_gamma   90.00
#
_symmetry.space_group_name_H-M   'P 1'
#
loop_
_entity.id
_entity.type
_entity.pdbx_description
1 polymer ?
#
loop_
_entity_poly.entity_id
_entity_poly.type
_entity_poly.pdbx_seq_one_letter_code
_entity_poly.pdbx_strand_id
1 'polypeptide(L)'
;MCVCVCIRACVWFQEHDEACQGGVARMSIRMGDIRRGAAQAISHPSRGLKKDCGVILENMKKDWGVILENMKQFSEAAQLYEKGQYYDKAASVYIRCKNWSKVGELLPQVSSPKIHLQYAKAKEVDGK
;
A
#
# COMPACT_ATOMS: atom_id res chain seq x y z
N MET A 1 -38.65 -2.36 -19.72
CA MET A 1 -38.31 -2.58 -18.30
C MET A 1 -37.39 -3.78 -18.05
N CYS A 2 -37.47 -4.89 -18.82
CA CYS A 2 -36.58 -6.06 -18.63
C CYS A 2 -35.08 -5.77 -18.84
N VAL A 3 -34.70 -4.88 -19.77
CA VAL A 3 -33.29 -4.57 -20.04
C VAL A 3 -32.59 -3.92 -18.82
N CYS A 4 -33.30 -3.10 -18.04
CA CYS A 4 -32.76 -2.48 -16.82
C CYS A 4 -32.47 -3.50 -15.71
N VAL A 5 -33.26 -4.57 -15.59
CA VAL A 5 -33.07 -5.58 -14.53
C VAL A 5 -31.85 -6.45 -14.81
N CYS A 6 -31.63 -6.82 -16.08
CA CYS A 6 -30.44 -7.56 -16.49
C CYS A 6 -29.15 -6.74 -16.35
N ILE A 7 -29.17 -5.45 -16.70
CA ILE A 7 -28.03 -4.55 -16.50
C ILE A 7 -27.71 -4.43 -15.00
N ARG A 8 -28.74 -4.25 -14.16
CA ARG A 8 -28.54 -4.12 -12.71
C ARG A 8 -28.00 -5.42 -12.12
N ALA A 9 -28.50 -6.60 -12.51
CA ALA A 9 -27.98 -7.89 -12.05
C ALA A 9 -26.51 -8.16 -12.48
N CYS A 10 -26.11 -7.72 -13.67
CA CYS A 10 -24.72 -7.82 -14.13
C CYS A 10 -23.79 -6.92 -13.30
N VAL A 11 -24.24 -5.71 -12.93
CA VAL A 11 -23.51 -4.79 -12.04
C VAL A 11 -23.33 -5.39 -10.64
N TRP A 12 -24.36 -6.05 -10.08
CA TRP A 12 -24.26 -6.73 -8.78
C TRP A 12 -23.24 -7.87 -8.77
N PHE A 13 -23.14 -8.64 -9.85
CA PHE A 13 -22.19 -9.75 -9.94
C PHE A 13 -20.74 -9.23 -10.00
N GLN A 14 -20.53 -8.15 -10.75
CA GLN A 14 -19.22 -7.55 -10.94
C GLN A 14 -18.71 -6.84 -9.67
N GLU A 15 -19.58 -6.12 -8.96
CA GLU A 15 -19.25 -5.53 -7.64
C GLU A 15 -18.90 -6.60 -6.59
N HIS A 16 -19.60 -7.74 -6.61
CA HIS A 16 -19.34 -8.85 -5.69
C HIS A 16 -18.01 -9.55 -6.00
N ASP A 17 -17.69 -9.75 -7.28
CA ASP A 17 -16.40 -10.31 -7.71
C ASP A 17 -15.24 -9.39 -7.31
N GLU A 18 -15.40 -8.07 -7.47
CA GLU A 18 -14.40 -7.08 -7.04
C GLU A 18 -14.18 -7.11 -5.51
N ALA A 19 -15.26 -7.22 -4.73
CA ALA A 19 -15.17 -7.34 -3.27
C ALA A 19 -14.51 -8.66 -2.83
N CYS A 20 -14.85 -9.76 -3.51
CA CYS A 20 -14.29 -11.09 -3.24
C CYS A 20 -12.78 -11.13 -3.51
N GLN A 21 -12.36 -10.67 -4.69
CA GLN A 21 -10.94 -10.59 -5.05
C GLN A 21 -10.16 -9.66 -4.10
N GLY A 22 -10.80 -8.58 -3.65
CA GLY A 22 -10.28 -7.71 -2.61
C GLY A 22 -10.07 -8.42 -1.26
N GLY A 23 -11.01 -9.26 -0.85
CA GLY A 23 -10.91 -10.12 0.34
C GLY A 23 -9.77 -11.12 0.22
N VAL A 24 -9.59 -11.74 -0.94
CA VAL A 24 -8.49 -12.68 -1.24
C VAL A 24 -7.15 -11.99 -1.07
N ALA A 25 -6.97 -10.80 -1.65
CA ALA A 25 -5.72 -10.05 -1.54
C ALA A 25 -5.35 -9.72 -0.08
N ARG A 26 -6.34 -9.34 0.75
CA ARG A 26 -6.14 -9.08 2.19
C ARG A 26 -5.72 -10.34 2.94
N MET A 27 -6.36 -11.48 2.64
CA MET A 27 -6.05 -12.74 3.31
C MET A 27 -4.69 -13.28 2.90
N SER A 28 -4.33 -13.23 1.62
CA SER A 28 -2.99 -13.63 1.14
C SER A 28 -1.88 -12.86 1.84
N ILE A 29 -2.07 -11.55 2.07
CA ILE A 29 -1.14 -10.74 2.85
C ILE A 29 -1.05 -11.22 4.30
N ARG A 30 -2.19 -11.45 4.97
CA ARG A 30 -2.22 -11.93 6.36
C ARG A 30 -1.56 -13.30 6.56
N MET A 31 -1.65 -14.16 5.55
CA MET A 31 -1.09 -15.52 5.56
C MET A 31 0.42 -15.55 5.27
N GLY A 32 1.03 -14.41 4.88
CA GLY A 32 2.47 -14.31 4.62
C GLY A 32 2.87 -14.26 3.14
N ASP A 33 1.94 -14.51 2.21
CA ASP A 33 2.17 -14.42 0.76
C ASP A 33 2.04 -12.97 0.25
N ILE A 34 2.92 -12.11 0.75
CA ILE A 34 2.83 -10.66 0.58
C ILE A 34 2.99 -10.24 -0.88
N ARG A 35 3.90 -10.84 -1.63
CA ARG A 35 4.12 -10.49 -3.05
C ARG A 35 2.89 -10.76 -3.90
N ARG A 36 2.26 -11.91 -3.70
CA ARG A 36 1.05 -12.31 -4.43
C ARG A 36 -0.12 -11.41 -4.06
N GLY A 37 -0.32 -11.17 -2.75
CA GLY A 37 -1.38 -10.28 -2.29
C GLY A 37 -1.19 -8.83 -2.71
N ALA A 38 0.05 -8.32 -2.74
CA ALA A 38 0.36 -6.98 -3.24
C ALA A 38 0.09 -6.85 -4.74
N ALA A 39 0.49 -7.84 -5.55
CA ALA A 39 0.19 -7.84 -6.98
C ALA A 39 -1.32 -7.81 -7.27
N GLN A 40 -2.10 -8.58 -6.52
CA GLN A 40 -3.57 -8.59 -6.60
C GLN A 40 -4.19 -7.25 -6.16
N ALA A 41 -3.68 -6.64 -5.09
CA ALA A 41 -4.15 -5.34 -4.63
C ALA A 41 -3.77 -4.20 -5.60
N ILE A 42 -2.66 -4.34 -6.33
CA ILE A 42 -2.22 -3.40 -7.36
C ILE A 42 -3.12 -3.46 -8.60
N SER A 43 -3.50 -4.66 -9.04
CA SER A 43 -4.41 -4.84 -10.18
C SER A 43 -5.81 -4.34 -9.90
N HIS A 44 -6.23 -4.25 -8.63
CA HIS A 44 -7.54 -3.73 -8.27
C HIS A 44 -7.68 -2.22 -8.49
N PRO A 45 -8.83 -1.76 -9.02
CA PRO A 45 -9.11 -0.34 -9.22
C PRO A 45 -9.42 0.39 -7.90
N SER A 46 -9.87 -0.33 -6.87
CA SER A 46 -10.30 0.23 -5.59
C SER A 46 -9.14 0.84 -4.78
N ARG A 47 -9.17 2.16 -4.59
CA ARG A 47 -8.17 2.90 -3.79
C ARG A 47 -8.20 2.52 -2.30
N GLY A 48 -9.40 2.25 -1.77
CA GLY A 48 -9.58 1.83 -0.38
C GLY A 48 -8.88 0.51 -0.07
N LEU A 49 -8.96 -0.46 -0.98
CA LEU A 49 -8.30 -1.76 -0.82
C LEU A 49 -6.78 -1.64 -0.76
N LYS A 50 -6.19 -0.76 -1.58
CA LYS A 50 -4.75 -0.47 -1.53
C LYS A 50 -4.37 0.07 -0.15
N LYS A 51 -5.11 1.04 0.37
CA LYS A 51 -4.86 1.55 1.72
C LYS A 51 -4.98 0.45 2.79
N ASP A 52 -6.01 -0.40 2.72
CA ASP A 52 -6.25 -1.46 3.69
C ASP A 52 -5.17 -2.54 3.66
N CYS A 53 -4.73 -2.97 2.47
CA CYS A 53 -3.61 -3.88 2.30
C CYS A 53 -2.30 -3.29 2.84
N GLY A 54 -2.04 -1.99 2.60
CA GLY A 54 -0.88 -1.30 3.15
C GLY A 54 -0.92 -1.20 4.69
N VAL A 55 -2.09 -1.01 5.28
CA VAL A 55 -2.28 -1.01 6.74
C VAL A 55 -2.13 -2.40 7.35
N ILE A 56 -2.62 -3.45 6.67
CA ILE A 56 -2.43 -4.84 7.13
C ILE A 56 -0.94 -5.19 7.15
N LEU A 57 -0.19 -4.80 6.11
CA LEU A 57 1.27 -4.96 6.07
C LEU A 57 1.97 -4.21 7.20
N GLU A 58 1.57 -2.96 7.46
CA GLU A 58 2.13 -2.17 8.57
C GLU A 58 1.79 -2.76 9.94
N ASN A 59 0.57 -3.29 10.12
CA ASN A 59 0.14 -3.90 11.38
C ASN A 59 0.82 -5.25 11.64
N MET A 60 0.98 -6.11 10.63
CA MET A 60 1.73 -7.37 10.80
C MET A 60 3.17 -7.13 11.28
N LYS A 61 3.77 -5.97 10.96
CA LYS A 61 5.08 -5.59 11.48
C LYS A 61 5.10 -5.35 12.98
N LYS A 62 3.99 -4.85 13.57
CA LYS A 62 3.93 -4.57 15.01
C LYS A 62 3.96 -5.86 15.83
N ASP A 63 3.36 -6.92 15.33
CA ASP A 63 3.28 -8.21 16.03
C ASP A 63 4.45 -9.15 15.68
N TRP A 64 5.06 -9.03 14.50
CA TRP A 64 6.16 -9.90 14.05
C TRP A 64 7.56 -9.31 14.28
N GLY A 65 7.79 -8.76 15.47
CA GLY A 65 9.09 -8.22 15.86
C GLY A 65 10.24 -9.19 15.57
N VAL A 66 11.10 -8.78 14.63
CA VAL A 66 12.53 -9.18 14.47
C VAL A 66 12.90 -10.14 13.32
N ILE A 67 12.06 -11.03 12.76
CA ILE A 67 12.66 -12.14 11.96
C ILE A 67 12.56 -12.05 10.43
N LEU A 68 11.61 -11.35 9.82
CA LEU A 68 11.45 -11.43 8.34
C LEU A 68 11.87 -10.15 7.62
N GLU A 69 13.11 -10.18 7.13
CA GLU A 69 13.52 -9.46 5.91
C GLU A 69 13.44 -7.92 5.98
N ASN A 70 14.37 -7.31 6.70
CA ASN A 70 14.46 -5.86 6.94
C ASN A 70 14.57 -4.93 5.69
N MET A 71 14.40 -5.41 4.45
CA MET A 71 14.59 -4.58 3.25
C MET A 71 13.56 -4.74 2.15
N LYS A 72 13.00 -5.94 1.89
CA LYS A 72 12.16 -6.13 0.70
C LYS A 72 10.72 -5.67 0.92
N GLN A 73 10.02 -6.20 1.91
CA GLN A 73 8.57 -6.03 2.06
C GLN A 73 8.08 -4.59 2.26
N PHE A 74 8.96 -3.66 2.66
CA PHE A 74 8.62 -2.25 2.74
C PHE A 74 8.48 -1.57 1.38
N SER A 75 9.23 -2.06 0.39
CA SER A 75 9.20 -1.51 -0.96
C SER A 75 7.84 -1.79 -1.61
N GLU A 76 7.28 -2.99 -1.44
CA GLU A 76 5.94 -3.32 -1.92
C GLU A 76 4.86 -2.50 -1.21
N ALA A 77 4.93 -2.32 0.10
CA ALA A 77 3.99 -1.48 0.84
C ALA A 77 4.02 -0.01 0.35
N ALA A 78 5.21 0.53 0.12
CA ALA A 78 5.39 1.90 -0.35
C ALA A 78 4.89 2.10 -1.79
N GLN A 79 5.16 1.13 -2.69
CA GLN A 79 4.63 1.13 -4.07
C GLN A 79 3.10 1.09 -4.09
N LEU A 80 2.49 0.38 -3.13
CA LEU A 80 1.05 0.27 -3.02
C LEU A 80 0.41 1.62 -2.62
N TYR A 81 1.05 2.37 -1.74
CA TYR A 81 0.65 3.74 -1.38
C TYR A 81 0.88 4.73 -2.53
N GLU A 82 1.98 4.59 -3.30
CA GLU A 82 2.26 5.38 -4.50
C GLU A 82 1.14 5.20 -5.55
N LYS A 83 0.76 3.95 -5.84
CA LYS A 83 -0.38 3.63 -6.72
C LYS A 83 -1.74 4.01 -6.14
N GLY A 84 -1.82 4.21 -4.83
CA GLY A 84 -3.00 4.71 -4.13
C GLY A 84 -3.11 6.24 -4.10
N GLN A 85 -2.12 6.97 -4.65
CA GLN A 85 -1.99 8.43 -4.55
C GLN A 85 -1.88 8.93 -3.10
N TYR A 86 -1.40 8.08 -2.18
CA TYR A 86 -1.18 8.42 -0.77
C TYR A 86 0.29 8.75 -0.54
N TYR A 87 0.75 9.90 -1.04
CA TYR A 87 2.17 10.27 -1.06
C TYR A 87 2.77 10.51 0.34
N ASP A 88 2.02 11.12 1.26
CA ASP A 88 2.49 11.36 2.63
C ASP A 88 2.82 10.06 3.38
N LYS A 89 1.95 9.04 3.21
CA LYS A 89 2.17 7.72 3.80
C LYS A 89 3.29 6.97 3.09
N ALA A 90 3.31 6.99 1.76
CA ALA A 90 4.39 6.39 0.97
C ALA A 90 5.77 6.94 1.39
N ALA A 91 5.91 8.26 1.51
CA ALA A 91 7.16 8.91 1.91
C ALA A 91 7.60 8.49 3.32
N SER A 92 6.68 8.43 4.29
CA SER A 92 7.00 7.95 5.64
C SER A 92 7.49 6.50 5.67
N VAL A 93 6.94 5.63 4.82
CA VAL A 93 7.40 4.24 4.68
C VAL A 93 8.77 4.22 3.99
N TYR A 94 8.95 4.95 2.89
CA TYR A 94 10.23 5.01 2.16
C TYR A 94 11.39 5.56 2.98
N ILE A 95 11.13 6.54 3.87
CA ILE A 95 12.12 7.04 4.84
C ILE A 95 12.58 5.91 5.76
N ARG A 96 11.64 5.07 6.25
CA ARG A 96 11.98 3.90 7.07
C ARG A 96 12.73 2.82 6.28
N CYS A 97 12.52 2.72 4.97
CA CYS A 97 13.26 1.81 4.08
C CYS A 97 14.67 2.28 3.73
N LYS A 98 15.05 3.52 4.10
CA LYS A 98 16.26 4.21 3.62
C LYS A 98 16.35 4.32 2.09
N ASN A 99 15.22 4.31 1.38
CA ASN A 99 15.22 4.47 -0.08
C ASN A 99 15.16 5.97 -0.43
N TRP A 100 16.30 6.63 -0.30
CA TRP A 100 16.41 8.08 -0.43
C TRP A 100 16.10 8.60 -1.85
N SER A 101 16.36 7.80 -2.89
CA SER A 101 16.09 8.15 -4.29
C SER A 101 14.59 8.32 -4.54
N LYS A 102 13.79 7.33 -4.14
CA LYS A 102 12.32 7.36 -4.27
C LYS A 102 11.69 8.46 -3.41
N VAL A 103 12.20 8.71 -2.21
CA VAL A 103 11.69 9.83 -1.38
C VAL A 103 11.93 11.15 -2.10
N GLY A 104 13.13 11.36 -2.66
CA GLY A 104 13.47 12.58 -3.43
C GLY A 104 12.47 12.90 -4.53
N GLU A 105 12.07 11.89 -5.30
CA GLU A 105 11.07 12.00 -6.38
C GLU A 105 9.65 12.30 -5.86
N LEU A 106 9.31 11.78 -4.67
CA LEU A 106 7.99 11.95 -4.06
C LEU A 106 7.85 13.24 -3.24
N LEU A 107 8.94 13.86 -2.79
CA LEU A 107 8.93 15.12 -2.03
C LEU A 107 8.14 16.26 -2.69
N PRO A 108 8.19 16.50 -4.02
CA PRO A 108 7.37 17.55 -4.63
C PRO A 108 5.85 17.26 -4.63
N GLN A 109 5.44 16.00 -4.48
CA GLN A 109 4.02 15.60 -4.42
C GLN A 109 3.49 15.58 -2.98
N VAL A 110 4.39 15.56 -1.99
CA VAL A 110 4.05 15.60 -0.57
C VAL A 110 3.74 17.05 -0.19
N SER A 111 2.48 17.32 0.15
CA SER A 111 2.06 18.66 0.59
C SER A 111 2.37 18.93 2.07
N SER A 112 2.71 17.88 2.83
CA SER A 112 2.84 17.92 4.28
C SER A 112 4.27 18.28 4.75
N PRO A 113 4.51 19.45 5.38
CA PRO A 113 5.83 19.88 5.86
C PRO A 113 6.45 18.95 6.91
N LYS A 114 5.61 18.20 7.63
CA LYS A 114 6.02 17.23 8.66
C LYS A 114 6.89 16.12 8.09
N ILE A 115 6.64 15.70 6.85
CA ILE A 115 7.40 14.62 6.19
C ILE A 115 8.79 15.12 5.77
N HIS A 116 8.91 16.36 5.31
CA HIS A 116 10.21 16.98 4.99
C HIS A 116 11.12 17.04 6.23
N LEU A 117 10.55 17.40 7.39
CA LEU A 117 11.30 17.40 8.66
C LEU A 117 11.75 15.98 9.06
N GLN A 118 10.88 14.98 8.87
CA GLN A 118 11.24 13.58 9.14
C GLN A 118 12.33 13.07 8.19
N TYR A 119 12.27 13.45 6.92
CA TYR A 119 13.30 13.12 5.93
C TYR A 119 14.65 13.72 6.31
N ALA A 120 14.68 15.02 6.67
CA ALA A 120 15.90 15.69 7.10
C ALA A 120 16.55 15.00 8.31
N LYS A 121 15.76 14.74 9.36
CA LYS A 121 16.24 14.02 10.56
C LYS A 121 16.76 12.62 10.25
N ALA A 122 16.05 11.87 9.39
CA ALA A 122 16.45 10.52 9.04
C ALA A 122 17.74 10.51 8.21
N LYS A 123 17.93 11.51 7.33
CA LYS A 123 19.16 11.68 6.53
C LYS A 123 20.37 12.09 7.37
N GLU A 124 20.16 12.91 8.41
CA GLU A 124 21.21 13.27 9.37
C GLU A 124 21.71 12.08 10.20
N VAL A 125 20.82 11.13 10.53
CA VAL A 125 21.18 9.90 11.27
C VAL A 125 21.97 8.92 10.40
N ASP A 126 21.68 8.85 9.10
CA ASP A 126 22.35 7.94 8.16
C ASP A 126 23.72 8.45 7.70
N GLY A 127 23.97 9.75 7.80
CA GLY A 127 25.24 10.41 7.43
C GLY A 127 26.31 10.46 8.52
N LYS A 128 26.22 9.63 9.57
CA LYS A 128 27.23 9.49 10.62
C LYS A 128 28.16 8.30 10.38
#